data_AF-A0AAN9GZI0-F1
#
_entry.id   AF-A0AAN9GZI0-F1
#
_cell.length_a   1.000
_cell.length_b   1.000
_cell.length_c   1.000
_cell.angle_alpha   90.00
_cell.angle_beta   90.00
_cell.angle_gamma   90.00
#
_symmetry.space_group_name_H-M   'P 1'
#
loop_
_entity.id
_entity.type
_entity.pdbx_description
1 polymer ?
#
loop_
_entity_poly.entity_id
_entity_poly.type
_entity_poly.pdbx_seq_one_letter_code
_entity_poly.pdbx_strand_id
1 'polypeptide(L)'
;MGPHLFSEKLSLQVCGKPSGPATLDEVDDETFKEMLCKIKEAETVPEAKAAIEMAKDCLSIIGAFRSISTLKQRDMLVQSAVEYYVDGRCNVALQQFVDGFNTLGLLQEMQTHTDLFHIIFVEDKRNLRSSDLTSLFEANLSDHDSYKRELETRTLCFWKDWIIDVEDEECAPLTLENVLEFASGSSVIPPHGFLQQPQIEFLHNAPEKIFPEANTCNIVLKLPIHYNYESFKTNMSNGILWAPTFGVA
;
A
#
# COMPACT_ATOMS: atom_id res chain seq x y z
N MET A 1 6.12 -7.58 -10.43
CA MET A 1 5.72 -7.18 -9.07
C MET A 1 6.63 -7.91 -8.10
N GLY A 2 7.30 -7.19 -7.20
CA GLY A 2 8.09 -7.82 -6.14
C GLY A 2 7.15 -8.42 -5.09
N PRO A 3 7.62 -9.37 -4.26
CA PRO A 3 6.83 -9.85 -3.14
C PRO A 3 6.78 -8.78 -2.04
N HIS A 4 5.76 -7.93 -2.06
CA HIS A 4 5.44 -6.94 -1.01
C HIS A 4 4.94 -7.62 0.28
N LEU A 5 5.81 -8.39 0.93
CA LEU A 5 5.45 -9.31 2.02
C LEU A 5 6.09 -8.94 3.36
N PHE A 6 7.07 -8.02 3.38
CA PHE A 6 7.79 -7.66 4.59
C PHE A 6 7.20 -6.42 5.23
N SER A 7 7.10 -6.45 6.56
CA SER A 7 7.05 -5.21 7.33
C SER A 7 8.43 -4.54 7.33
N GLU A 8 8.46 -3.24 7.59
CA GLU A 8 9.71 -2.48 7.80
C GLU A 8 10.65 -3.19 8.78
N LYS A 9 10.09 -3.65 9.90
CA LYS A 9 10.84 -4.33 10.95
C LYS A 9 11.46 -5.64 10.46
N LEU A 10 10.71 -6.47 9.75
CA LEU A 10 11.21 -7.73 9.21
C LEU A 10 12.33 -7.49 8.18
N SER A 11 12.18 -6.48 7.32
CA SER A 11 13.21 -6.10 6.33
C SER A 11 14.53 -5.73 7.01
N LEU A 12 14.49 -4.91 8.06
CA LEU A 12 15.66 -4.55 8.85
C LEU A 12 16.28 -5.77 9.54
N GLN A 13 15.44 -6.61 10.17
CA GLN A 13 15.88 -7.83 10.85
C GLN A 13 16.57 -8.81 9.91
N VAL A 14 15.99 -9.06 8.72
CA VAL A 14 16.59 -9.94 7.70
C VAL A 14 17.95 -9.39 7.25
N CYS A 15 18.08 -8.07 7.06
CA CYS A 15 19.35 -7.45 6.69
C CYS A 15 20.36 -7.35 7.85
N GLY A 16 20.00 -7.77 9.07
CA GLY A 16 20.86 -7.63 10.26
C GLY A 16 21.03 -6.18 10.72
N LYS A 17 20.11 -5.29 10.34
CA LYS A 17 20.09 -3.88 10.77
C LYS A 17 19.30 -3.74 12.09
N PRO A 18 19.65 -2.76 12.93
CA PRO A 18 18.90 -2.52 14.16
C PRO A 18 17.46 -2.10 13.82
N SER A 19 16.49 -2.83 14.36
CA SER A 19 15.09 -2.40 14.41
C SER A 19 14.83 -1.61 15.69
N GLY A 20 13.85 -0.70 15.66
CA GLY A 20 13.34 -0.05 16.87
C GLY A 20 12.78 -1.06 17.89
N PRO A 21 12.57 -0.65 19.16
CA PRO A 21 11.94 -1.50 20.15
C PRO A 21 10.53 -1.87 19.71
N ALA A 22 10.11 -3.09 20.03
CA ALA A 22 8.76 -3.53 19.74
C ALA A 22 7.72 -2.65 20.43
N THR A 23 6.63 -2.33 19.73
CA THR A 23 5.53 -1.51 20.25
C THR A 23 4.23 -2.31 20.35
N LEU A 24 3.30 -1.82 21.18
CA LEU A 24 1.98 -2.46 21.32
C LEU A 24 1.20 -2.48 20.01
N ASP A 25 1.46 -1.54 19.10
CA ASP A 25 0.78 -1.46 17.81
C ASP A 25 1.16 -2.61 16.87
N GLU A 26 2.33 -3.22 17.09
CA GLU A 26 2.83 -4.37 16.32
C GLU A 26 2.30 -5.73 16.81
N VAL A 27 1.52 -5.74 17.91
CA VAL A 27 0.85 -6.96 18.40
C VAL A 27 -0.41 -7.19 17.55
N ASP A 28 -0.40 -8.28 16.78
CA ASP A 28 -1.48 -8.68 15.86
C ASP A 28 -2.65 -9.39 16.58
N ASP A 29 -2.42 -9.99 17.74
CA ASP A 29 -3.47 -10.55 18.59
C ASP A 29 -4.17 -9.44 19.38
N GLU A 30 -5.33 -9.00 18.90
CA GLU A 30 -6.13 -7.94 19.52
C GLU A 30 -6.51 -8.25 20.98
N THR A 31 -6.76 -9.52 21.31
CA THR A 31 -7.11 -9.90 22.68
C THR A 31 -5.92 -9.72 23.62
N PHE A 32 -4.74 -10.16 23.18
CA PHE A 32 -3.52 -9.99 23.95
C PHE A 32 -3.10 -8.51 24.03
N LYS A 33 -3.24 -7.76 22.93
CA LYS A 33 -3.00 -6.32 22.89
C LYS A 33 -3.88 -5.57 23.89
N GLU A 34 -5.18 -5.85 23.93
CA GLU A 34 -6.09 -5.27 24.91
C GLU A 34 -5.67 -5.55 26.36
N MET A 35 -5.23 -6.79 26.66
CA MET A 35 -4.74 -7.15 27.99
C MET A 35 -3.50 -6.33 28.37
N LEU A 36 -2.54 -6.19 27.45
CA LEU A 36 -1.33 -5.40 27.69
C LEU A 36 -1.63 -3.90 27.83
N CYS A 37 -2.58 -3.36 27.05
CA CYS A 37 -3.06 -1.99 27.20
C CYS A 37 -3.66 -1.76 28.59
N LYS A 38 -4.54 -2.65 29.06
CA LYS A 38 -5.11 -2.56 30.43
C LYS A 38 -4.03 -2.56 31.51
N ILE A 39 -2.98 -3.37 31.35
CA ILE A 39 -1.84 -3.36 32.28
C ILE A 39 -1.10 -2.02 32.21
N LYS A 40 -0.83 -1.50 31.01
CA LYS A 40 -0.09 -0.25 30.78
C LYS A 40 -0.84 0.99 31.31
N GLU A 41 -2.16 1.01 31.17
CA GLU A 41 -3.03 2.12 31.54
C GLU A 41 -3.31 2.20 33.05
N ALA A 42 -3.11 1.10 33.79
CA ALA A 42 -3.38 1.04 35.23
C ALA A 42 -2.58 2.09 36.02
N GLU A 43 -3.23 3.01 36.72
CA GLU A 43 -2.58 4.16 37.37
C GLU A 43 -1.96 3.80 38.74
N THR A 44 -2.40 2.69 39.34
CA THR A 44 -1.93 2.23 40.64
C THR A 44 -1.35 0.81 40.60
N VAL A 45 -0.42 0.50 41.53
CA VAL A 45 0.16 -0.85 41.63
C VAL A 45 -0.90 -1.94 41.89
N PRO A 46 -1.91 -1.73 42.74
CA PRO A 46 -3.00 -2.70 42.90
C PRO A 46 -3.79 -2.95 41.61
N GLU A 47 -4.14 -1.90 40.86
CA GLU A 47 -4.82 -2.03 39.56
C GLU A 47 -3.96 -2.82 38.56
N ALA A 48 -2.68 -2.46 38.45
CA ALA A 48 -1.76 -3.15 37.56
C ALA A 48 -1.61 -4.64 37.93
N LYS A 49 -1.55 -4.97 39.23
CA LYS A 49 -1.54 -6.36 39.69
C LYS A 49 -2.82 -7.12 39.33
N ALA A 50 -3.98 -6.49 39.45
CA ALA A 50 -5.25 -7.10 39.06
C ALA A 50 -5.29 -7.38 37.56
N ALA A 51 -4.87 -6.41 36.73
CA ALA A 51 -4.77 -6.59 35.28
C ALA A 51 -3.76 -7.68 34.87
N ILE A 52 -2.60 -7.76 35.55
CA ILE A 52 -1.61 -8.83 35.33
C ILE A 52 -2.19 -10.20 35.66
N GLU A 53 -2.96 -10.33 36.75
CA GLU A 53 -3.59 -11.61 37.10
C GLU A 53 -4.65 -12.02 36.08
N MET A 54 -5.41 -11.05 35.53
CA MET A 54 -6.35 -11.32 34.43
C MET A 54 -5.65 -11.79 33.15
N ALA A 55 -4.43 -11.33 32.89
CA ALA A 55 -3.62 -11.70 31.72
C ALA A 55 -2.65 -12.87 31.97
N LYS A 56 -2.77 -13.55 33.12
CA LYS A 56 -1.80 -14.52 33.61
C LYS A 56 -1.48 -15.65 32.64
N ASP A 57 -2.51 -16.23 32.03
CA ASP A 57 -2.32 -17.38 31.13
C ASP A 57 -1.47 -16.98 29.91
N CYS A 58 -1.84 -15.86 29.25
CA CYS A 58 -1.08 -15.31 28.13
C CYS A 58 0.35 -14.94 28.54
N LEU A 59 0.52 -14.21 29.64
CA LEU A 59 1.84 -13.78 30.13
C LEU A 59 2.72 -14.98 30.55
N SER A 60 2.13 -16.07 31.03
CA SER A 60 2.87 -17.26 31.45
C SER A 60 3.40 -18.02 30.23
N ILE A 61 2.60 -18.14 29.17
CA ILE A 61 2.99 -18.80 27.91
C ILE A 61 4.24 -18.14 27.31
N ILE A 62 4.32 -16.81 27.39
CA ILE A 62 5.44 -16.03 26.85
C ILE A 62 6.56 -15.77 27.86
N GLY A 63 6.47 -16.35 29.08
CA GLY A 63 7.47 -16.17 30.13
C GLY A 63 7.59 -14.75 30.70
N ALA A 64 6.59 -13.89 30.48
CA ALA A 64 6.57 -12.51 30.96
C ALA A 64 5.89 -12.35 32.33
N PHE A 65 5.12 -13.36 32.77
CA PHE A 65 4.36 -13.32 34.03
C PHE A 65 5.29 -13.13 35.25
N ARG A 66 5.09 -12.02 35.97
CA ARG A 66 5.85 -11.69 37.18
C ARG A 66 5.07 -10.74 38.07
N SER A 67 5.33 -10.82 39.37
CA SER A 67 4.83 -9.82 40.32
C SER A 67 5.59 -8.50 40.17
N ILE A 68 4.88 -7.40 40.35
CA ILE A 68 5.43 -6.03 40.36
C ILE A 68 5.25 -5.37 41.73
N SER A 69 6.07 -4.37 42.02
CA SER A 69 6.02 -3.53 43.22
C SER A 69 6.00 -2.04 42.89
N THR A 70 6.25 -1.65 41.63
CA THR A 70 6.24 -0.26 41.16
C THR A 70 5.64 -0.15 39.76
N LEU A 71 5.14 1.04 39.38
CA LEU A 71 4.65 1.29 38.02
C LEU A 71 5.76 1.22 36.96
N LYS A 72 7.01 1.51 37.34
CA LYS A 72 8.16 1.27 36.45
C LYS A 72 8.28 -0.22 36.09
N GLN A 73 8.05 -1.12 37.05
CA GLN A 73 8.07 -2.56 36.79
C GLN A 73 6.88 -3.03 35.95
N ARG A 74 5.73 -2.36 36.04
CA ARG A 74 4.59 -2.55 35.12
C ARG A 74 5.00 -2.22 33.69
N ASP A 75 5.59 -1.06 33.45
CA ASP A 75 6.03 -0.66 32.10
C ASP A 75 7.07 -1.62 31.54
N MET A 76 8.04 -2.04 32.36
CA MET A 76 9.01 -3.07 31.97
C MET A 76 8.34 -4.41 31.67
N LEU A 77 7.27 -4.80 32.37
CA LEU A 77 6.52 -6.03 32.10
C LEU A 77 5.86 -5.98 30.74
N VAL A 78 5.13 -4.90 30.46
CA VAL A 78 4.51 -4.68 29.17
C VAL A 78 5.57 -4.70 28.07
N GLN A 79 6.68 -3.97 28.24
CA GLN A 79 7.75 -3.93 27.25
C GLN A 79 8.35 -5.33 26.98
N SER A 80 8.69 -6.10 28.03
CA SER A 80 9.21 -7.46 27.84
C SER A 80 8.21 -8.39 27.15
N ALA A 81 6.92 -8.25 27.46
CA ALA A 81 5.88 -9.05 26.85
C ALA A 81 5.74 -8.74 25.34
N VAL A 82 5.75 -7.45 24.99
CA VAL A 82 5.70 -6.98 23.60
C VAL A 82 6.95 -7.41 22.84
N GLU A 83 8.15 -7.23 23.39
CA GLU A 83 9.41 -7.65 22.76
C GLU A 83 9.45 -9.15 22.49
N TYR A 84 9.06 -9.98 23.47
CA TYR A 84 9.01 -11.41 23.24
C TYR A 84 7.96 -11.77 22.18
N TYR A 85 6.77 -11.16 22.24
CA TYR A 85 5.70 -11.48 21.32
C TYR A 85 6.02 -11.05 19.87
N VAL A 86 6.60 -9.87 19.67
CA VAL A 86 6.88 -9.36 18.32
C VAL A 86 8.18 -9.95 17.77
N ASP A 87 9.25 -9.96 18.58
CA ASP A 87 10.60 -10.30 18.11
C ASP A 87 11.06 -11.68 18.58
N GLY A 88 10.75 -12.04 19.83
CA GLY A 88 11.25 -13.27 20.46
C GLY A 88 10.64 -14.54 19.88
N ARG A 89 9.32 -14.59 19.73
CA ARG A 89 8.57 -15.83 19.40
C ARG A 89 8.95 -16.40 18.04
N CYS A 90 9.32 -15.54 17.10
CA CYS A 90 9.67 -15.92 15.73
C CYS A 90 11.18 -15.98 15.50
N ASN A 91 12.03 -15.79 16.51
CA ASN A 91 13.47 -15.65 16.33
C ASN A 91 14.11 -16.85 15.61
N VAL A 92 13.76 -18.08 16.00
CA VAL A 92 14.29 -19.29 15.34
C VAL A 92 13.86 -19.38 13.88
N ALA A 93 12.60 -19.07 13.58
CA ALA A 93 12.08 -19.05 12.22
C ALA A 93 12.75 -17.95 11.38
N LEU A 94 12.96 -16.77 11.97
CA LEU A 94 13.68 -15.66 11.35
C LEU A 94 15.13 -16.06 11.01
N GLN A 95 15.86 -16.74 11.91
CA GLN A 95 17.21 -17.21 11.62
C GLN A 95 17.23 -18.20 10.43
N GLN A 96 16.31 -19.17 10.42
CA GLN A 96 16.19 -20.10 9.29
C GLN A 96 15.83 -19.39 7.98
N PHE A 97 15.00 -18.34 8.05
CA PHE A 97 14.64 -17.53 6.90
C PHE A 97 15.83 -16.73 6.36
N VAL A 98 16.64 -16.14 7.26
CA VAL A 98 17.90 -15.45 6.92
C VAL A 98 18.91 -16.43 6.30
N ASP A 99 19.05 -17.64 6.86
CA ASP A 99 19.89 -18.69 6.29
C ASP A 99 19.43 -19.08 4.87
N GLY A 100 18.12 -19.10 4.63
CA GLY A 100 17.53 -19.28 3.31
C GLY A 100 17.98 -18.24 2.30
N PHE A 101 17.92 -16.94 2.65
CA PHE A 101 18.44 -15.85 1.81
C PHE A 101 19.95 -15.94 1.57
N ASN A 102 20.70 -16.42 2.57
CA ASN A 102 22.14 -16.58 2.47
C ASN A 102 22.56 -17.73 1.54
N THR A 103 21.70 -18.71 1.29
CA THR A 103 22.04 -19.96 0.57
C THR A 103 22.60 -19.73 -0.85
N LEU A 104 22.11 -18.71 -1.56
CA LEU A 104 22.56 -18.34 -2.91
C LEU A 104 23.21 -16.95 -2.99
N GLY A 105 23.56 -16.36 -1.83
CA GLY A 105 24.18 -15.03 -1.78
C GLY A 105 23.20 -13.85 -1.83
N LEU A 106 21.88 -14.09 -1.82
CA LEU A 106 20.87 -13.02 -1.92
C LEU A 106 20.90 -12.10 -0.69
N LEU A 107 21.21 -12.63 0.49
CA LEU A 107 21.35 -11.83 1.70
C LEU A 107 22.41 -10.72 1.55
N GLN A 108 23.55 -11.03 0.95
CA GLN A 108 24.63 -10.06 0.72
C GLN A 108 24.19 -8.96 -0.25
N GLU A 109 23.47 -9.33 -1.32
CA GLU A 109 22.90 -8.37 -2.26
C GLU A 109 21.85 -7.48 -1.58
N MET A 110 20.98 -8.05 -0.74
CA MET A 110 20.00 -7.29 0.06
C MET A 110 20.66 -6.30 1.03
N GLN A 111 21.75 -6.72 1.68
CA GLN A 111 22.50 -5.86 2.58
C GLN A 111 23.25 -4.75 1.83
N THR A 112 23.78 -5.04 0.63
CA THR A 112 24.53 -4.09 -0.19
C THR A 112 23.61 -3.08 -0.87
N HIS A 113 22.45 -3.53 -1.34
CA HIS A 113 21.48 -2.75 -2.11
C HIS A 113 20.15 -2.60 -1.37
N THR A 114 20.20 -2.24 -0.08
CA THR A 114 19.01 -2.23 0.78
C THR A 114 17.86 -1.41 0.20
N ASP A 115 18.14 -0.24 -0.38
CA ASP A 115 17.09 0.62 -0.93
C ASP A 115 16.34 -0.06 -2.08
N LEU A 116 17.03 -0.77 -2.97
CA LEU A 116 16.40 -1.48 -4.09
C LEU A 116 15.54 -2.64 -3.59
N PHE A 117 16.05 -3.41 -2.64
CA PHE A 117 15.35 -4.57 -2.09
C PHE A 117 14.22 -4.18 -1.15
N HIS A 118 14.33 -3.03 -0.49
CA HIS A 118 13.26 -2.46 0.34
C HIS A 118 12.02 -2.21 -0.51
N ILE A 119 12.16 -1.54 -1.66
CA ILE A 119 11.01 -1.25 -2.54
C ILE A 119 10.41 -2.56 -3.13
N ILE A 120 11.20 -3.63 -3.25
CA ILE A 120 10.74 -4.93 -3.75
C ILE A 120 10.00 -5.75 -2.69
N PHE A 121 10.50 -5.76 -1.45
CA PHE A 121 10.05 -6.66 -0.38
C PHE A 121 9.09 -6.00 0.60
N VAL A 122 9.27 -4.72 0.89
CA VAL A 122 8.46 -3.98 1.84
C VAL A 122 7.26 -3.41 1.10
N GLU A 123 6.08 -3.61 1.66
CA GLU A 123 4.87 -2.98 1.16
C GLU A 123 4.93 -1.48 1.43
N ASP A 124 5.00 -0.67 0.36
CA ASP A 124 4.82 0.77 0.49
C ASP A 124 3.31 1.05 0.57
N LYS A 125 2.85 1.43 1.76
CA LYS A 125 1.45 1.82 2.03
C LYS A 125 1.12 3.21 1.48
N ARG A 126 1.91 3.74 0.54
CA ARG A 126 1.61 5.01 -0.10
C ARG A 126 0.44 4.83 -1.06
N ASN A 127 -0.69 5.43 -0.70
CA ASN A 127 -1.81 5.61 -1.62
C ASN A 127 -1.37 6.34 -2.88
N LEU A 128 -1.92 5.96 -4.03
CA LEU A 128 -1.70 6.69 -5.27
C LEU A 128 -2.20 8.13 -5.12
N ARG A 129 -1.51 9.06 -5.78
CA ARG A 129 -1.95 10.46 -5.90
C ARG A 129 -2.34 10.79 -7.31
N SER A 130 -3.16 11.83 -7.48
CA SER A 130 -3.50 12.37 -8.81
C SER A 130 -2.25 12.71 -9.63
N SER A 131 -1.21 13.25 -8.97
CA SER A 131 0.06 13.60 -9.60
C SER A 131 0.83 12.37 -10.10
N ASP A 132 0.71 11.24 -9.41
CA ASP A 132 1.39 10.00 -9.78
C ASP A 132 0.81 9.48 -11.11
N LEU A 133 -0.52 9.42 -11.26
CA LEU A 133 -1.15 9.01 -12.52
C LEU A 133 -0.99 10.05 -13.64
N THR A 134 -1.07 11.35 -13.31
CA THR A 134 -0.93 12.40 -14.32
C THR A 134 0.48 12.46 -14.92
N SER A 135 1.51 12.16 -14.12
CA SER A 135 2.89 12.11 -14.61
C SER A 135 3.25 10.77 -15.26
N LEU A 136 2.53 9.71 -14.93
CA LEU A 136 2.74 8.37 -15.48
C LEU A 136 2.38 8.25 -16.96
N PHE A 137 1.26 8.86 -17.38
CA PHE A 137 0.74 8.74 -18.74
C PHE A 137 1.23 9.85 -19.66
N GLU A 138 1.76 9.47 -20.82
CA GLU A 138 2.13 10.39 -21.89
C GLU A 138 1.00 10.47 -22.93
N ALA A 139 0.55 11.67 -23.30
CA ALA A 139 -0.55 11.85 -24.24
C ALA A 139 -0.06 11.93 -25.69
N ASN A 140 -0.58 11.05 -26.54
CA ASN A 140 -0.36 11.07 -27.99
C ASN A 140 -1.30 12.08 -28.65
N LEU A 141 -0.83 13.32 -28.75
CA LEU A 141 -1.58 14.42 -29.33
C LEU A 141 -1.31 14.54 -30.83
N SER A 142 -2.35 14.89 -31.59
CA SER A 142 -2.28 15.20 -33.01
C SER A 142 -1.55 16.52 -33.30
N ASP A 143 -1.28 16.76 -34.58
CA ASP A 143 -0.58 17.95 -35.07
C ASP A 143 -1.26 19.25 -34.59
N HIS A 144 -0.42 20.24 -34.27
CA HIS A 144 -0.82 21.49 -33.60
C HIS A 144 -1.92 22.28 -34.32
N ASP A 145 -2.01 22.19 -35.65
CA ASP A 145 -2.96 22.98 -36.46
C ASP A 145 -4.26 22.21 -36.80
N SER A 146 -4.55 21.11 -36.11
CA SER A 146 -5.75 20.31 -36.37
C SER A 146 -6.88 20.60 -35.38
N TYR A 147 -8.13 20.58 -35.84
CA TYR A 147 -9.31 20.61 -34.96
C TYR A 147 -9.30 19.47 -33.92
N LYS A 148 -8.66 18.35 -34.26
CA LYS A 148 -8.46 17.22 -33.34
C LYS A 148 -7.63 17.63 -32.13
N ARG A 149 -6.57 18.43 -32.31
CA ARG A 149 -5.70 18.87 -31.22
C ARG A 149 -6.42 19.69 -30.17
N GLU A 150 -7.35 20.55 -30.58
CA GLU A 150 -8.17 21.32 -29.64
C GLU A 150 -9.05 20.42 -28.78
N LEU A 151 -9.69 19.42 -29.40
CA LEU A 151 -10.51 18.43 -28.69
C LEU A 151 -9.67 17.59 -27.73
N GLU A 152 -8.53 17.08 -28.18
CA GLU A 152 -7.60 16.26 -27.38
C GLU A 152 -7.07 17.05 -26.18
N THR A 153 -6.68 18.30 -26.38
CA THR A 153 -6.16 19.17 -25.30
C THR A 153 -7.24 19.41 -24.25
N ARG A 154 -8.49 19.67 -24.67
CA ARG A 154 -9.61 19.81 -23.74
C ARG A 154 -9.90 18.52 -22.98
N THR A 155 -9.95 17.39 -23.68
CA THR A 155 -10.16 16.07 -23.06
C THR A 155 -9.03 15.74 -22.08
N LEU A 156 -7.79 16.13 -22.37
CA LEU A 156 -6.66 15.95 -21.46
C LEU A 156 -6.77 16.83 -20.21
N CYS A 157 -7.31 18.05 -20.33
CA CYS A 157 -7.65 18.86 -19.15
C CYS A 157 -8.73 18.17 -18.31
N PHE A 158 -9.81 17.70 -18.94
CA PHE A 158 -10.85 16.95 -18.24
C PHE A 158 -10.30 15.71 -17.53
N TRP A 159 -9.39 14.97 -18.16
CA TRP A 159 -8.70 13.85 -17.52
C TRP A 159 -7.96 14.25 -16.24
N LYS A 160 -7.18 15.33 -16.29
CA LYS A 160 -6.40 15.79 -15.13
C LYS A 160 -7.31 16.25 -13.99
N ASP A 161 -8.35 17.01 -14.30
CA ASP A 161 -9.33 17.47 -13.31
C ASP A 161 -10.08 16.27 -12.70
N TRP A 162 -10.48 15.32 -13.54
CA TRP A 162 -11.18 14.11 -13.09
C TRP A 162 -10.33 13.23 -12.17
N ILE A 163 -9.04 13.09 -12.45
CA ILE A 163 -8.13 12.34 -11.58
C ILE A 163 -7.97 13.00 -10.20
N ILE A 164 -8.06 14.34 -10.11
CA ILE A 164 -8.10 15.05 -8.82
C ILE A 164 -9.42 14.76 -8.11
N ASP A 165 -10.56 14.85 -8.81
CA ASP A 165 -11.88 14.53 -8.22
C ASP A 165 -11.98 13.07 -7.71
N VAL A 166 -11.25 12.14 -8.33
CA VAL A 166 -11.14 10.74 -7.84
C VAL A 166 -10.30 10.68 -6.57
N GLU A 167 -9.18 11.42 -6.49
CA GLU A 167 -8.35 11.52 -5.28
C GLU A 167 -9.12 12.14 -4.11
N ASP A 168 -9.93 13.18 -4.38
CA ASP A 168 -10.76 13.88 -3.40
C ASP A 168 -12.06 13.13 -3.04
N GLU A 169 -12.18 11.86 -3.44
CA GLU A 169 -13.31 10.96 -3.16
C GLU A 169 -14.67 11.42 -3.74
N GLU A 170 -14.70 12.40 -4.66
CA GLU A 170 -15.95 12.86 -5.30
C GLU A 170 -16.56 11.83 -6.25
N CYS A 171 -15.77 10.83 -6.66
CA CYS A 171 -16.19 9.76 -7.58
C CYS A 171 -16.42 8.41 -6.88
N ALA A 172 -16.56 8.38 -5.55
CA ALA A 172 -16.74 7.14 -4.79
C ALA A 172 -17.86 6.24 -5.37
N PRO A 173 -17.66 4.90 -5.45
CA PRO A 173 -16.58 4.12 -4.85
C PRO A 173 -15.32 3.98 -5.72
N LEU A 174 -15.19 4.72 -6.82
CA LEU A 174 -14.01 4.63 -7.69
C LEU A 174 -12.78 5.19 -6.99
N THR A 175 -11.66 4.46 -7.04
CA THR A 175 -10.35 4.92 -6.54
C THR A 175 -9.31 5.04 -7.66
N LEU A 176 -8.19 5.71 -7.37
CA LEU A 176 -7.07 5.82 -8.31
C LEU A 176 -6.46 4.45 -8.66
N GLU A 177 -6.47 3.51 -7.72
CA GLU A 177 -6.05 2.13 -7.94
C GLU A 177 -6.95 1.43 -8.97
N ASN A 178 -8.27 1.68 -8.95
CA ASN A 178 -9.17 1.15 -9.97
C ASN A 178 -8.87 1.72 -11.36
N VAL A 179 -8.52 3.00 -11.44
CA VAL A 179 -8.12 3.64 -12.71
C VAL A 179 -6.83 3.01 -13.24
N LEU A 180 -5.83 2.83 -12.38
CA LEU A 180 -4.57 2.21 -12.77
C LEU A 180 -4.76 0.74 -13.17
N GLU A 181 -5.60 0.00 -12.45
CA GLU A 181 -5.93 -1.39 -12.73
C GLU A 181 -6.66 -1.53 -14.07
N PHE A 182 -7.62 -0.64 -14.35
CA PHE A 182 -8.30 -0.59 -15.64
C PHE A 182 -7.33 -0.38 -16.81
N ALA A 183 -6.38 0.55 -16.65
CA ALA A 183 -5.46 0.93 -17.72
C ALA A 183 -4.27 -0.04 -17.90
N SER A 184 -3.76 -0.63 -16.81
CA SER A 184 -2.49 -1.38 -16.79
C SER A 184 -2.62 -2.84 -16.34
N GLY A 185 -3.75 -3.20 -15.74
CA GLY A 185 -3.94 -4.46 -15.06
C GLY A 185 -3.23 -4.60 -13.71
N SER A 186 -2.67 -3.52 -13.19
CA SER A 186 -2.03 -3.45 -11.87
C SER A 186 -2.71 -2.38 -11.03
N SER A 187 -2.99 -2.64 -9.76
CA SER A 187 -3.49 -1.64 -8.81
C SER A 187 -2.38 -0.76 -8.23
N VAL A 188 -1.11 -1.07 -8.50
CA VAL A 188 0.07 -0.35 -7.99
C VAL A 188 1.07 -0.08 -9.11
N ILE A 189 1.74 1.08 -9.09
CA ILE A 189 2.85 1.39 -9.99
C ILE A 189 4.07 0.58 -9.54
N PRO A 190 4.69 -0.24 -10.41
CA PRO A 190 5.85 -1.02 -10.00
C PRO A 190 7.00 -0.12 -9.51
N PRO A 191 7.84 -0.61 -8.58
CA PRO A 191 9.00 0.11 -8.03
C PRO A 191 9.90 0.81 -9.06
N HIS A 192 10.08 0.17 -10.22
CA HIS A 192 10.93 0.64 -11.32
C HIS A 192 10.11 1.21 -12.48
N GLY A 193 8.83 1.53 -12.24
CA GLY A 193 7.86 1.87 -13.27
C GLY A 193 7.45 0.67 -14.12
N PHE A 194 6.58 0.93 -15.10
CA PHE A 194 6.19 -0.08 -16.09
C PHE A 194 7.27 -0.26 -17.15
N LEU A 195 7.37 -1.48 -17.70
CA LEU A 195 8.35 -1.80 -18.76
C LEU A 195 8.09 -1.03 -20.06
N GLN A 196 6.84 -0.61 -20.26
CA GLN A 196 6.42 0.21 -21.40
C GLN A 196 5.90 1.54 -20.85
N GLN A 197 6.19 2.63 -21.56
CA GLN A 197 5.69 3.95 -21.21
C GLN A 197 4.16 3.98 -21.35
N PRO A 198 3.38 4.21 -20.28
CA PRO A 198 1.93 4.31 -20.36
C PRO A 198 1.50 5.49 -21.25
N GLN A 199 0.48 5.27 -22.08
CA GLN A 199 0.04 6.24 -23.09
C GLN A 199 -1.43 6.61 -22.96
N ILE A 200 -1.76 7.84 -23.32
CA ILE A 200 -3.13 8.31 -23.53
C ILE A 200 -3.37 8.48 -25.03
N GLU A 201 -4.45 7.87 -25.51
CA GLU A 201 -5.02 8.06 -26.84
C GLU A 201 -6.44 8.60 -26.74
N PHE A 202 -6.99 9.07 -27.86
CA PHE A 202 -8.31 9.70 -27.90
C PHE A 202 -9.23 8.99 -28.88
N LEU A 203 -10.46 8.70 -28.44
CA LEU A 203 -11.50 8.04 -29.25
C LEU A 203 -12.17 9.06 -30.17
N HIS A 204 -11.50 9.37 -31.29
CA HIS A 204 -12.00 10.28 -32.32
C HIS A 204 -13.12 9.66 -33.18
N ASN A 205 -14.04 10.52 -33.65
CA ASN A 205 -15.03 10.21 -34.69
C ASN A 205 -15.94 8.99 -34.40
N ALA A 206 -16.15 8.66 -33.13
CA ALA A 206 -16.96 7.53 -32.70
C ALA A 206 -18.01 8.00 -31.67
N PRO A 207 -19.13 8.61 -32.10
CA PRO A 207 -20.16 9.14 -31.19
C PRO A 207 -20.78 8.07 -30.30
N GLU A 208 -20.70 6.80 -30.68
CA GLU A 208 -21.11 5.64 -29.90
C GLU A 208 -20.12 5.27 -28.79
N LYS A 209 -18.85 5.69 -28.88
CA LYS A 209 -17.80 5.40 -27.91
C LYS A 209 -17.78 6.44 -26.79
N ILE A 210 -18.77 6.32 -25.91
CA ILE A 210 -18.94 7.25 -24.78
C ILE A 210 -18.11 6.87 -23.55
N PHE A 211 -17.65 5.62 -23.45
CA PHE A 211 -16.86 5.07 -22.33
C PHE A 211 -15.36 5.00 -22.66
N PRO A 212 -14.49 4.99 -21.64
CA PRO A 212 -13.07 4.72 -21.83
C PRO A 212 -12.80 3.28 -22.30
N GLU A 213 -11.73 3.11 -23.07
CA GLU A 213 -11.18 1.79 -23.42
C GLU A 213 -9.74 1.68 -22.92
N ALA A 214 -9.24 0.48 -22.67
CA ALA A 214 -7.84 0.28 -22.31
C ALA A 214 -7.21 -0.90 -23.05
N ASN A 215 -5.97 -0.72 -23.49
CA ASN A 215 -5.12 -1.84 -23.90
C ASN A 215 -4.11 -2.09 -22.79
N THR A 216 -4.43 -2.99 -21.86
CA THR A 216 -3.58 -3.28 -20.69
C THR A 216 -2.23 -3.88 -21.07
N CYS A 217 -2.13 -4.61 -22.19
CA CYS A 217 -0.85 -5.18 -22.65
C CYS A 217 0.15 -4.09 -23.05
N ASN A 218 -0.33 -2.99 -23.62
CA ASN A 218 0.48 -1.84 -24.04
C ASN A 218 0.35 -0.64 -23.10
N ILE A 219 -0.45 -0.76 -22.05
CA ILE A 219 -0.79 0.29 -21.08
C ILE A 219 -1.25 1.57 -21.79
N VAL A 220 -2.22 1.42 -22.69
CA VAL A 220 -2.83 2.54 -23.42
C VAL A 220 -4.24 2.78 -22.91
N LEU A 221 -4.46 3.95 -22.32
CA LEU A 221 -5.79 4.43 -21.93
C LEU A 221 -6.37 5.29 -23.06
N LYS A 222 -7.55 4.93 -23.54
CA LYS A 222 -8.25 5.67 -24.60
C LYS A 222 -9.38 6.49 -24.01
N LEU A 223 -9.26 7.81 -24.10
CA LEU A 223 -10.21 8.74 -23.53
C LEU A 223 -11.35 9.04 -24.52
N PRO A 224 -12.63 8.96 -24.08
CA PRO A 224 -13.76 9.38 -24.89
C PRO A 224 -13.80 10.92 -25.00
N ILE A 225 -14.16 11.43 -26.17
CA ILE A 225 -14.27 12.88 -26.41
C ILE A 225 -15.68 13.34 -26.05
N HIS A 226 -15.79 14.09 -24.96
CA HIS A 226 -17.04 14.69 -24.50
C HIS A 226 -17.06 16.21 -24.70
N TYR A 227 -18.28 16.78 -24.77
CA TYR A 227 -18.48 18.22 -24.93
C TYR A 227 -18.20 19.00 -23.64
N ASN A 228 -18.56 18.42 -22.49
CA ASN A 228 -18.44 19.04 -21.18
C ASN A 228 -17.83 18.07 -20.16
N TYR A 229 -17.32 18.64 -19.07
CA TYR A 229 -16.65 17.92 -18.00
C TYR A 229 -17.55 16.91 -17.30
N GLU A 230 -18.79 17.27 -16.95
CA GLU A 230 -19.70 16.37 -16.23
C GLU A 230 -20.02 15.08 -17.00
N SER A 231 -20.18 15.21 -18.32
CA SER A 231 -20.38 14.05 -19.21
C SER A 231 -19.11 13.19 -19.28
N PHE A 232 -17.94 13.83 -19.33
CA PHE A 232 -16.66 13.12 -19.27
C PHE A 232 -16.52 12.35 -17.95
N LYS A 233 -16.62 13.05 -16.80
CA LYS A 233 -16.54 12.50 -15.44
C LYS A 233 -17.49 11.32 -15.25
N THR A 234 -18.76 11.49 -15.58
CA THR A 234 -19.77 10.44 -15.41
C THR A 234 -19.45 9.19 -16.23
N ASN A 235 -19.09 9.34 -17.51
CA ASN A 235 -18.83 8.18 -18.37
C ASN A 235 -17.47 7.52 -18.07
N MET A 236 -16.46 8.29 -17.69
CA MET A 236 -15.18 7.74 -17.21
C MET A 236 -15.40 6.88 -15.98
N SER A 237 -16.08 7.43 -14.95
CA SER A 237 -16.31 6.71 -13.70
C SER A 237 -17.17 5.47 -13.89
N ASN A 238 -18.29 5.59 -14.60
CA ASN A 238 -19.17 4.46 -14.87
C ASN A 238 -18.49 3.39 -15.73
N GLY A 239 -17.75 3.78 -16.77
CA GLY A 239 -17.06 2.83 -17.63
C GLY A 239 -16.07 1.96 -16.85
N ILE A 240 -15.28 2.56 -15.98
CA ILE A 240 -14.32 1.82 -15.16
C ILE A 240 -15.02 0.95 -14.11
N LEU A 241 -16.03 1.48 -13.41
CA LEU A 241 -16.76 0.72 -12.40
C LEU A 241 -17.57 -0.45 -12.98
N TRP A 242 -18.10 -0.31 -14.20
CA TRP A 242 -18.91 -1.33 -14.86
C TRP A 242 -18.09 -2.32 -15.68
N ALA A 243 -16.79 -2.08 -15.83
CA ALA A 243 -15.82 -3.01 -16.42
C ALA A 243 -14.95 -3.65 -15.32
N PRO A 244 -15.47 -4.63 -14.57
CA PRO A 244 -14.71 -5.31 -13.50
C PRO A 244 -13.54 -6.17 -14.04
N THR A 245 -13.32 -6.18 -15.36
CA THR A 245 -12.20 -6.87 -16.02
C THR A 245 -11.45 -5.92 -16.96
N PHE A 246 -10.18 -6.22 -17.20
CA PHE A 246 -9.26 -5.42 -18.01
C PHE A 246 -9.82 -5.00 -19.39
N GLY A 247 -9.71 -3.71 -19.71
CA GLY A 247 -9.50 -3.25 -21.08
C GLY A 247 -10.70 -2.80 -21.92
N VAL A 248 -11.95 -3.12 -21.57
CA VAL A 248 -13.11 -2.64 -22.34
C VAL A 248 -14.31 -2.41 -21.44
N ALA A 249 -14.86 -1.19 -21.48
CA ALA A 249 -16.16 -0.82 -20.93
C ALA A 249 -17.20 -0.66 -22.04
#